data_AF-A4S673-F1
#
_entry.id   AF-A4S673-F1
#
_cell.length_a   1.000
_cell.length_b   1.000
_cell.length_c   1.000
_cell.angle_alpha   90.00
_cell.angle_beta   90.00
_cell.angle_gamma   90.00
#
_symmetry.space_group_name_H-M   'P 1'
#
loop_
_entity.id
_entity.type
_entity.pdbx_description
1 polymer ?
#
loop_
_entity_poly.entity_id
_entity_poly.type
_entity_poly.pdbx_seq_one_letter_code
_entity_poly.pdbx_strand_id
1 'polypeptide(L)'
;VGARDDGGLTRTRAERRTQDVAPALESDWREFRAQLLARERAVTPEEERARAAAVSEENLKVLETQNPRLAASAPWAHVIGAPEKGCLLVAADHEFRMSQQYFHQAVILVLEHHENGSMGVILNRPTQYDMGYVSGEANGPFAKNALYFGGDVGDGTVSFLHGREDVKGSVEVLPGVYLGGYDSACELVQQDGSTCHADEFKFFARYCGWAPGQLESECERGVWFPVAAAKELSLKQVIQLPKPLWREISELCGGELEEMARKAYQTYEAEQTFSLDNLDADERATDE
;
A
#
# COMPACT_ATOMS: atom_id res chain seq x y z
N VAL A 1 58.19 57.44 -0.33
CA VAL A 1 58.79 56.54 0.68
C VAL A 1 57.64 55.86 1.42
N GLY A 2 57.52 54.54 1.29
CA GLY A 2 56.67 53.63 2.10
C GLY A 2 55.15 53.81 1.99
N ALA A 3 54.30 52.94 1.42
CA ALA A 3 54.13 51.47 1.47
C ALA A 3 52.81 51.11 2.19
N ARG A 4 52.13 50.07 1.64
CA ARG A 4 51.01 49.25 2.15
C ARG A 4 49.62 49.81 1.82
N ASP A 5 48.88 49.28 0.84
CA ASP A 5 48.37 47.91 0.60
C ASP A 5 47.33 47.50 1.66
N ASP A 6 46.05 47.70 1.33
CA ASP A 6 44.89 47.11 1.99
C ASP A 6 43.97 46.53 0.91
N GLY A 7 44.28 45.30 0.50
CA GLY A 7 43.32 44.39 -0.11
C GLY A 7 42.38 43.87 0.98
N GLY A 8 41.08 44.19 0.88
CA GLY A 8 40.11 43.84 1.91
C GLY A 8 38.69 43.66 1.37
N LEU A 9 38.40 42.45 0.90
CA LEU A 9 37.10 41.77 0.85
C LEU A 9 35.83 42.61 0.54
N THR A 10 35.42 42.61 -0.73
CA THR A 10 33.99 42.58 -1.10
C THR A 10 33.65 41.20 -1.64
N ARG A 11 33.47 40.22 -0.74
CA ARG A 11 32.74 38.98 -1.06
C ARG A 11 31.31 39.15 -0.56
N THR A 12 30.45 39.41 -1.54
CA THR A 12 28.99 39.32 -1.52
C THR A 12 28.43 38.40 -0.43
N ARG A 13 27.65 39.00 0.48
CA ARG A 13 26.81 38.32 1.48
C ARG A 13 25.67 37.49 0.86
N ALA A 14 25.61 37.40 -0.46
CA ALA A 14 24.53 36.77 -1.22
C ALA A 14 24.79 35.30 -1.61
N GLU A 15 25.98 34.74 -1.35
CA GLU A 15 26.34 33.38 -1.82
C GLU A 15 26.41 32.32 -0.70
N ARG A 16 25.91 32.61 0.51
CA ARG A 16 25.92 31.64 1.64
C ARG A 16 24.53 31.25 2.14
N ARG A 17 23.58 31.07 1.23
CA ARG A 17 22.22 30.60 1.57
C ARG A 17 21.66 29.51 0.66
N THR A 18 22.53 28.78 -0.04
CA THR A 18 22.13 27.67 -0.93
C THR A 18 22.76 26.34 -0.55
N GLN A 19 23.21 26.16 0.70
CA GLN A 19 23.80 24.89 1.17
C GLN A 19 23.23 24.32 2.47
N ASP A 20 22.10 24.85 2.96
CA ASP A 20 21.37 24.29 4.11
C ASP A 20 19.96 23.82 3.71
N VAL A 21 19.86 23.08 2.61
CA VAL A 21 18.67 22.26 2.36
C VAL A 21 19.02 20.86 2.86
N ALA A 22 18.38 20.42 3.94
CA ALA A 22 18.54 19.06 4.44
C ALA A 22 18.31 18.08 3.26
N PRO A 23 19.11 17.01 3.12
CA PRO A 23 18.94 16.01 2.04
C PRO A 23 17.53 15.39 1.96
N ALA A 24 16.72 15.56 3.01
CA ALA A 24 15.35 15.10 3.12
C ALA A 24 14.31 15.85 2.27
N LEU A 25 14.70 16.81 1.42
CA LEU A 25 13.77 17.41 0.44
C LEU A 25 13.74 16.67 -0.90
N GLU A 26 14.67 15.74 -1.17
CA GLU A 26 14.61 14.87 -2.34
C GLU A 26 13.98 13.49 -2.04
N SER A 27 13.99 13.06 -0.77
CA SER A 27 13.35 11.81 -0.32
C SER A 27 11.99 12.08 0.33
N ASP A 28 11.01 11.20 0.09
CA ASP A 28 9.69 11.26 0.73
C ASP A 28 9.84 11.36 2.27
N TRP A 29 9.16 12.33 2.88
CA TRP A 29 9.21 12.54 4.33
C TRP A 29 8.75 11.27 5.10
N ARG A 30 7.97 10.40 4.46
CA ARG A 30 7.53 9.11 5.01
C ARG A 30 8.67 8.10 5.10
N GLU A 31 9.56 8.06 4.11
CA GLU A 31 10.79 7.26 4.18
C GLU A 31 11.71 7.78 5.28
N PHE A 32 11.82 9.10 5.41
CA PHE A 32 12.56 9.72 6.50
C PHE A 32 11.97 9.36 7.88
N ARG A 33 10.63 9.40 8.03
CA ARG A 33 9.93 8.94 9.25
C ARG A 33 10.25 7.46 9.54
N ALA A 34 10.22 6.59 8.53
CA ALA A 34 10.57 5.17 8.69
C ALA A 34 12.00 4.99 9.21
N GLN A 35 12.96 5.75 8.67
CA GLN A 35 14.35 5.71 9.11
C GLN A 35 14.53 6.19 10.56
N LEU A 36 13.77 7.20 11.00
CA LEU A 36 13.80 7.68 12.38
C LEU A 36 13.26 6.64 13.36
N LEU A 37 12.12 6.01 13.04
CA LEU A 37 11.52 4.97 13.89
C LEU A 37 12.43 3.75 14.04
N ALA A 38 13.16 3.36 12.97
CA ALA A 38 14.16 2.30 13.05
C ALA A 38 15.27 2.65 14.06
N ARG A 39 15.76 3.90 14.05
CA ARG A 39 16.79 4.37 14.99
C ARG A 39 16.30 4.39 16.43
N GLU A 40 15.05 4.77 16.69
CA GLU A 40 14.45 4.74 18.04
C GLU A 40 14.38 3.32 18.61
N ARG A 41 14.14 2.31 17.76
CA ARG A 41 14.13 0.90 18.16
C ARG A 41 15.53 0.32 18.42
N ALA A 42 16.58 1.13 18.34
CA ALA A 42 17.99 0.72 18.39
C ALA A 42 18.35 -0.36 17.35
N VAL A 43 17.59 -0.42 16.25
CA VAL A 43 17.83 -1.31 15.11
C VAL A 43 18.56 -0.51 14.03
N THR A 44 19.62 -1.08 13.46
CA THR A 44 20.29 -0.41 12.34
C THR A 44 19.39 -0.39 11.10
N PRO A 45 19.49 0.62 10.22
CA PRO A 45 18.73 0.63 8.97
C PRO A 45 18.97 -0.60 8.08
N GLU A 46 20.12 -1.26 8.22
CA GLU A 46 20.45 -2.49 7.49
C GLU A 46 19.71 -3.71 8.05
N GLU A 47 19.69 -3.87 9.38
CA GLU A 47 18.91 -4.93 10.04
C GLU A 47 17.41 -4.80 9.77
N GLU A 48 16.87 -3.57 9.79
CA GLU A 48 15.46 -3.32 9.51
C GLU A 48 15.10 -3.65 8.06
N ARG A 49 15.97 -3.29 7.10
CA ARG A 49 15.79 -3.69 5.69
C ARG A 49 15.87 -5.20 5.51
N ALA A 50 16.80 -5.87 6.18
CA ALA A 50 16.91 -7.32 6.14
C ALA A 50 15.67 -8.01 6.72
N ARG A 51 15.13 -7.49 7.85
CA ARG A 51 13.88 -7.95 8.45
C ARG A 51 12.71 -7.78 7.48
N ALA A 52 12.55 -6.59 6.91
CA ALA A 52 11.46 -6.30 5.99
C ALA A 52 11.53 -7.16 4.72
N ALA A 53 12.73 -7.34 4.16
CA ALA A 53 12.95 -8.24 3.03
C ALA A 53 12.59 -9.69 3.35
N ALA A 54 12.93 -10.19 4.55
CA ALA A 54 12.56 -11.53 4.98
C ALA A 54 11.04 -11.69 5.18
N VAL A 55 10.37 -10.68 5.75
CA VAL A 55 8.90 -10.68 5.91
C VAL A 55 8.20 -10.73 4.55
N SER A 56 8.70 -10.00 3.56
CA SER A 56 8.06 -9.87 2.24
C SER A 56 8.62 -10.80 1.17
N GLU A 57 9.56 -11.70 1.48
CA GLU A 57 10.36 -12.44 0.49
C GLU A 57 9.50 -13.17 -0.56
N GLU A 58 8.50 -13.93 -0.12
CA GLU A 58 7.64 -14.72 -1.02
C GLU A 58 6.76 -13.84 -1.90
N ASN A 59 6.25 -12.74 -1.34
CA ASN A 59 5.45 -11.76 -2.08
C ASN A 59 6.31 -10.97 -3.07
N LEU A 60 7.57 -10.69 -2.72
CA LEU A 60 8.51 -9.99 -3.61
C LEU A 60 8.85 -10.82 -4.84
N LYS A 61 9.06 -12.14 -4.71
CA LYS A 61 9.27 -13.04 -5.86
C LYS A 61 8.12 -12.99 -6.87
N VAL A 62 6.88 -12.94 -6.37
CA VAL A 62 5.70 -12.78 -7.22
C VAL A 62 5.65 -11.38 -7.84
N LEU A 63 5.94 -10.34 -7.05
CA LEU A 63 5.96 -8.96 -7.52
C LEU A 63 7.02 -8.71 -8.59
N GLU A 64 8.20 -9.32 -8.50
CA GLU A 64 9.25 -9.25 -9.51
C GLU A 64 8.77 -9.76 -10.86
N THR A 65 7.90 -10.78 -10.87
CA THR A 65 7.32 -11.32 -12.10
C THR A 65 6.17 -10.44 -12.62
N GLN A 66 5.35 -9.88 -11.72
CA GLN A 66 4.19 -9.08 -12.07
C GLN A 66 4.53 -7.64 -12.46
N ASN A 67 5.48 -7.01 -11.77
CA ASN A 67 5.89 -5.63 -11.98
C ASN A 67 7.33 -5.41 -11.48
N PRO A 68 8.34 -5.66 -12.32
CA PRO A 68 9.76 -5.52 -11.94
C PRO A 68 10.13 -4.11 -11.48
N ARG A 69 9.48 -3.06 -12.02
CA ARG A 69 9.75 -1.67 -11.64
C ARG A 69 9.29 -1.38 -10.22
N LEU A 70 8.12 -1.92 -9.85
CA LEU A 70 7.60 -1.80 -8.50
C LEU A 70 8.43 -2.64 -7.51
N ALA A 71 8.89 -3.83 -7.93
CA ALA A 71 9.74 -4.70 -7.10
C ALA A 71 11.14 -4.14 -6.79
N ALA A 72 11.58 -3.07 -7.46
CA ALA A 72 12.93 -2.53 -7.30
C ALA A 72 13.21 -1.89 -5.92
N SER A 73 12.16 -1.57 -5.16
CA SER A 73 12.28 -0.95 -3.84
C SER A 73 11.86 -1.92 -2.74
N ALA A 74 12.59 -1.90 -1.62
CA ALA A 74 12.26 -2.73 -0.47
C ALA A 74 10.98 -2.24 0.22
N PRO A 75 10.04 -3.14 0.55
CA PRO A 75 8.83 -2.75 1.24
C PRO A 75 9.15 -2.36 2.69
N TRP A 76 8.40 -1.41 3.21
CA TRP A 76 8.44 -1.02 4.62
C TRP A 76 7.04 -0.58 5.05
N ALA A 77 6.73 -0.75 6.32
CA ALA A 77 5.49 -0.26 6.92
C ALA A 77 5.69 0.03 8.42
N HIS A 78 5.02 1.05 8.94
CA HIS A 78 4.99 1.36 10.37
C HIS A 78 3.69 2.06 10.76
N VAL A 79 3.23 1.80 11.98
CA VAL A 79 2.04 2.47 12.54
C VAL A 79 2.32 3.95 12.76
N ILE A 80 1.32 4.79 12.49
CA ILE A 80 1.36 6.24 12.72
C ILE A 80 0.24 6.64 13.69
N GLY A 81 0.41 7.78 14.38
CA GLY A 81 -0.48 8.16 15.48
C GLY A 81 -1.86 8.69 15.06
N ALA A 82 -2.07 9.01 13.79
CA ALA A 82 -3.33 9.52 13.26
C ALA A 82 -3.46 9.17 11.77
N PRO A 83 -4.69 9.00 11.25
CA PRO A 83 -4.90 8.82 9.81
C PRO A 83 -4.46 10.07 9.03
N GLU A 84 -3.93 9.86 7.83
CA GLU A 84 -3.52 10.92 6.91
C GLU A 84 -3.73 10.47 5.46
N LYS A 85 -3.88 11.41 4.52
CA LYS A 85 -3.95 11.10 3.09
C LYS A 85 -2.73 10.26 2.68
N GLY A 86 -2.97 9.15 1.99
CA GLY A 86 -1.93 8.23 1.52
C GLY A 86 -1.47 7.20 2.54
N CYS A 87 -1.98 7.21 3.78
CA CYS A 87 -1.75 6.10 4.71
C CYS A 87 -2.62 4.88 4.35
N LEU A 88 -2.20 3.73 4.85
CA LEU A 88 -3.00 2.52 4.85
C LEU A 88 -3.78 2.45 6.17
N LEU A 89 -4.99 1.91 6.13
CA LEU A 89 -5.73 1.48 7.31
C LEU A 89 -5.69 -0.04 7.33
N VAL A 90 -5.17 -0.59 8.42
CA VAL A 90 -5.15 -2.03 8.67
C VAL A 90 -6.28 -2.35 9.63
N ALA A 91 -7.22 -3.19 9.21
CA ALA A 91 -8.34 -3.59 10.06
C ALA A 91 -7.85 -4.36 11.28
N ALA A 92 -8.43 -4.10 12.45
CA ALA A 92 -8.34 -5.02 13.57
C ALA A 92 -9.00 -6.36 13.21
N ASP A 93 -8.32 -7.46 13.52
CA ASP A 93 -8.71 -8.80 13.09
C ASP A 93 -10.07 -9.26 13.65
N HIS A 94 -10.45 -8.78 14.84
CA HIS A 94 -11.67 -9.22 15.53
C HIS A 94 -12.93 -8.42 15.19
N GLU A 95 -12.81 -7.18 14.73
CA GLU A 95 -13.93 -6.23 14.60
C GLU A 95 -14.99 -6.69 13.58
N PHE A 96 -14.56 -7.20 12.43
CA PHE A 96 -15.45 -7.43 11.28
C PHE A 96 -15.75 -8.91 11.01
N ARG A 97 -15.47 -9.82 11.96
CA ARG A 97 -15.69 -11.26 11.76
C ARG A 97 -17.17 -11.63 11.59
N MET A 98 -18.05 -10.94 12.30
CA MET A 98 -19.48 -11.26 12.39
C MET A 98 -20.39 -10.35 11.55
N SER A 99 -19.90 -9.18 11.16
CA SER A 99 -20.67 -8.20 10.37
C SER A 99 -19.74 -7.37 9.50
N GLN A 100 -20.23 -6.90 8.35
CA GLN A 100 -19.44 -6.15 7.37
C GLN A 100 -18.13 -6.88 7.02
N GLN A 101 -18.23 -8.19 6.76
CA GLN A 101 -17.08 -9.08 6.57
C GLN A 101 -16.14 -8.67 5.44
N TYR A 102 -16.58 -7.82 4.51
CA TYR A 102 -15.71 -7.20 3.51
C TYR A 102 -14.56 -6.39 4.15
N PHE A 103 -14.72 -5.89 5.39
CA PHE A 103 -13.67 -5.23 6.16
C PHE A 103 -12.79 -6.16 7.01
N HIS A 104 -13.11 -7.44 7.15
CA HIS A 104 -12.31 -8.37 7.96
C HIS A 104 -10.91 -8.57 7.37
N GLN A 105 -9.85 -8.16 8.06
CA GLN A 105 -8.49 -8.12 7.51
C GLN A 105 -8.39 -7.27 6.22
N ALA A 106 -9.18 -6.19 6.13
CA ALA A 106 -9.05 -5.23 5.04
C ALA A 106 -7.79 -4.39 5.19
N VAL A 107 -7.20 -4.04 4.05
CA VAL A 107 -6.16 -3.02 3.92
C VAL A 107 -6.74 -1.94 3.02
N ILE A 108 -6.89 -0.72 3.54
CA ILE A 108 -7.52 0.38 2.82
C ILE A 108 -6.50 1.48 2.57
N LEU A 109 -6.36 1.96 1.33
CA LEU A 109 -5.61 3.19 1.06
C LEU A 109 -6.51 4.41 1.27
N VAL A 110 -6.09 5.34 2.11
CA VAL A 110 -6.78 6.62 2.29
C VAL A 110 -6.45 7.53 1.11
N LEU A 111 -7.44 7.79 0.25
CA LEU A 111 -7.33 8.63 -0.93
C LEU A 111 -7.46 10.12 -0.58
N GLU A 112 -8.35 10.44 0.35
CA GLU A 112 -8.60 11.77 0.86
C GLU A 112 -8.86 11.73 2.36
N HIS A 113 -8.35 12.73 3.08
CA HIS A 113 -8.57 12.90 4.51
C HIS A 113 -8.56 14.39 4.85
N HIS A 114 -9.70 14.92 5.25
CA HIS A 114 -9.86 16.33 5.61
C HIS A 114 -11.10 16.53 6.51
N GLU A 115 -11.33 17.76 6.98
CA GLU A 115 -12.37 18.08 7.96
C GLU A 115 -13.80 17.69 7.54
N ASN A 116 -14.07 17.57 6.24
CA ASN A 116 -15.38 17.19 5.71
C ASN A 116 -15.59 15.67 5.58
N GLY A 117 -14.58 14.86 5.94
CA GLY A 117 -14.65 13.41 5.87
C GLY A 117 -13.42 12.79 5.21
N SER A 118 -13.47 11.47 5.07
CA SER A 118 -12.39 10.69 4.46
C SER A 118 -12.93 9.76 3.38
N MET A 119 -12.07 9.45 2.42
CA MET A 119 -12.35 8.49 1.35
C MET A 119 -11.17 7.54 1.20
N GLY A 120 -11.45 6.26 0.96
CA GLY A 120 -10.43 5.25 0.72
C GLY A 120 -10.90 4.10 -0.16
N VAL A 121 -9.98 3.23 -0.55
CA VAL A 121 -10.29 2.02 -1.32
C VAL A 121 -9.65 0.77 -0.70
N ILE A 122 -10.43 -0.30 -0.58
CA ILE A 122 -9.91 -1.60 -0.10
C ILE A 122 -9.01 -2.22 -1.17
N LEU A 123 -7.75 -2.46 -0.80
CA LEU A 123 -6.69 -2.92 -1.69
C LEU A 123 -6.69 -4.44 -1.92
N ASN A 124 -7.27 -5.21 -1.00
CA ASN A 124 -7.11 -6.65 -0.91
C ASN A 124 -8.44 -7.43 -1.02
N ARG A 125 -9.35 -6.95 -1.87
CA ARG A 125 -10.62 -7.61 -2.19
C ARG A 125 -10.81 -7.77 -3.68
N PRO A 126 -10.09 -8.70 -4.34
CA PRO A 126 -10.37 -9.02 -5.73
C PRO A 126 -11.80 -9.56 -5.85
N THR A 127 -12.52 -9.17 -6.91
CA THR A 127 -13.82 -9.72 -7.26
C THR A 127 -13.65 -10.83 -8.30
N GLN A 128 -14.76 -11.49 -8.64
CA GLN A 128 -14.81 -12.44 -9.76
C GLN A 128 -14.91 -11.76 -11.14
N TYR A 129 -15.01 -10.43 -11.18
CA TYR A 129 -15.18 -9.67 -12.41
C TYR A 129 -13.86 -9.04 -12.87
N ASP A 130 -13.76 -8.86 -14.18
CA ASP A 130 -12.71 -8.06 -14.81
C ASP A 130 -13.30 -6.78 -15.41
N MET A 131 -12.42 -5.88 -15.83
CA MET A 131 -12.81 -4.62 -16.45
C MET A 131 -13.52 -4.83 -17.79
N GLY A 132 -13.24 -5.90 -18.54
CA GLY A 132 -13.93 -6.21 -19.80
C GLY A 132 -15.41 -6.49 -19.57
N TYR A 133 -15.73 -7.24 -18.52
CA TYR A 133 -17.09 -7.51 -18.08
C TYR A 133 -17.82 -6.22 -17.65
N VAL A 134 -17.17 -5.38 -16.83
CA VAL A 134 -17.81 -4.18 -16.26
C VAL A 134 -17.92 -3.02 -17.24
N SER A 135 -16.92 -2.81 -18.10
CA SER A 135 -16.96 -1.78 -19.15
C SER A 135 -17.82 -2.19 -20.37
N GLY A 136 -18.04 -3.49 -20.57
CA GLY A 136 -18.60 -4.02 -21.82
C GLY A 136 -17.60 -4.08 -22.97
N GLU A 137 -16.34 -3.69 -22.74
CA GLU A 137 -15.27 -3.69 -23.74
C GLU A 137 -14.37 -4.92 -23.60
N ALA A 138 -14.83 -6.08 -24.08
CA ALA A 138 -14.11 -7.36 -23.94
C ALA A 138 -12.70 -7.37 -24.59
N ASN A 139 -12.42 -6.45 -25.52
CA ASN A 139 -11.12 -6.32 -26.21
C ASN A 139 -10.41 -4.99 -25.88
N GLY A 140 -10.86 -4.27 -24.84
CA GLY A 140 -10.22 -3.04 -24.39
C GLY A 140 -8.83 -3.27 -23.79
N PRO A 141 -8.01 -2.21 -23.65
CA PRO A 141 -6.62 -2.31 -23.17
C PRO A 141 -6.51 -2.90 -21.76
N PHE A 142 -7.54 -2.67 -20.94
CA PHE A 142 -7.63 -3.17 -19.57
C PHE A 142 -8.61 -4.33 -19.41
N ALA A 143 -9.14 -4.92 -20.49
CA ALA A 143 -10.25 -5.87 -20.41
C ALA A 143 -10.00 -7.05 -19.46
N LYS A 144 -8.74 -7.47 -19.33
CA LYS A 144 -8.32 -8.60 -18.47
C LYS A 144 -7.94 -8.20 -17.05
N ASN A 145 -7.92 -6.90 -16.73
CA ASN A 145 -7.58 -6.44 -15.40
C ASN A 145 -8.68 -6.84 -14.41
N ALA A 146 -8.27 -7.46 -13.31
CA ALA A 146 -9.17 -7.80 -12.22
C ALA A 146 -9.77 -6.54 -11.60
N LEU A 147 -11.06 -6.59 -11.31
CA LEU A 147 -11.76 -5.56 -10.56
C LEU A 147 -11.73 -5.91 -9.07
N TYR A 148 -11.36 -4.94 -8.25
CA TYR A 148 -11.38 -5.04 -6.80
C TYR A 148 -12.64 -4.38 -6.24
N PHE A 149 -13.16 -4.91 -5.14
CA PHE A 149 -14.18 -4.25 -4.34
C PHE A 149 -13.51 -3.20 -3.46
N GLY A 150 -13.62 -1.93 -3.87
CA GLY A 150 -13.01 -0.78 -3.19
C GLY A 150 -13.79 -0.31 -1.96
N GLY A 151 -15.08 -0.65 -1.84
CA GLY A 151 -15.89 -0.34 -0.66
C GLY A 151 -17.40 -0.40 -0.94
N ASP A 152 -18.20 0.08 0.01
CA ASP A 152 -19.67 -0.01 -0.01
C ASP A 152 -20.38 1.25 -0.52
N VAL A 153 -19.65 2.31 -0.86
CA VAL A 153 -20.19 3.59 -1.35
C VAL A 153 -19.88 3.80 -2.83
N GLY A 154 -20.80 4.44 -3.57
CA GLY A 154 -20.54 4.92 -4.94
C GLY A 154 -20.88 3.90 -6.02
N ASP A 155 -22.15 3.49 -6.09
CA ASP A 155 -22.65 2.59 -7.13
C ASP A 155 -22.25 3.05 -8.55
N GLY A 156 -21.76 2.10 -9.35
CA GLY A 156 -21.31 2.36 -10.73
C GLY A 156 -20.00 3.14 -10.86
N THR A 157 -19.36 3.53 -9.74
CA THR A 157 -18.08 4.25 -9.79
C THR A 157 -16.93 3.25 -9.87
N VAL A 158 -16.04 3.43 -10.85
CA VAL A 158 -14.75 2.74 -10.93
C VAL A 158 -13.64 3.76 -10.78
N SER A 159 -12.73 3.50 -9.84
CA SER A 159 -11.50 4.24 -9.66
C SER A 159 -10.32 3.33 -9.98
N PHE A 160 -9.14 3.89 -10.25
CA PHE A 160 -7.96 3.08 -10.47
C PHE A 160 -6.69 3.77 -10.01
N LEU A 161 -5.75 2.96 -9.52
CA LEU A 161 -4.45 3.39 -9.00
C LEU A 161 -3.32 2.89 -9.91
N HIS A 162 -2.26 3.69 -10.03
CA HIS A 162 -1.04 3.33 -10.76
C HIS A 162 0.18 4.07 -10.21
N GLY A 163 1.38 3.56 -10.54
CA GLY A 163 2.66 4.14 -10.12
C GLY A 163 3.32 5.06 -11.15
N ARG A 164 2.54 5.58 -12.10
CA ARG A 164 3.04 6.24 -13.32
C ARG A 164 2.77 7.74 -13.35
N GLU A 165 3.83 8.55 -13.41
CA GLU A 165 3.75 10.01 -13.51
C GLU A 165 3.37 10.51 -14.92
N ASP A 166 3.63 9.72 -15.96
CA ASP A 166 3.35 10.08 -17.36
C ASP A 166 1.86 9.96 -17.76
N VAL A 167 1.02 9.40 -16.89
CA VAL A 167 -0.44 9.30 -17.07
C VAL A 167 -1.09 10.63 -16.72
N LYS A 168 -1.58 11.34 -17.74
CA LYS A 168 -2.19 12.65 -17.61
C LYS A 168 -3.58 12.58 -17.00
N GLY A 169 -3.96 13.64 -16.28
CA GLY A 169 -5.28 13.74 -15.64
C GLY A 169 -5.41 12.89 -14.37
N SER A 170 -4.31 12.32 -13.90
CA SER A 170 -4.24 11.64 -12.61
C SER A 170 -3.97 12.63 -11.47
N VAL A 171 -4.41 12.27 -10.26
CA VAL A 171 -4.17 13.03 -9.02
C VAL A 171 -3.25 12.23 -8.13
N GLU A 172 -2.17 12.84 -7.66
CA GLU A 172 -1.24 12.19 -6.73
C GLU A 172 -1.88 12.03 -5.34
N VAL A 173 -1.89 10.79 -4.85
CA VAL A 173 -2.42 10.42 -3.53
C VAL A 173 -1.30 10.42 -2.49
N LEU A 174 -0.17 9.80 -2.82
CA LEU A 174 1.10 9.83 -2.10
C LEU A 174 2.23 9.80 -3.13
N PRO A 175 3.48 10.11 -2.75
CA PRO A 175 4.61 10.13 -3.68
C PRO A 175 4.68 8.88 -4.57
N GLY A 176 4.46 9.07 -5.87
CA GLY A 176 4.51 7.99 -6.86
C GLY A 176 3.31 7.03 -6.86
N VAL A 177 2.18 7.38 -6.26
CA VAL A 177 0.88 6.69 -6.42
C VAL A 177 -0.17 7.69 -6.85
N TYR A 178 -0.79 7.40 -7.98
CA TYR A 178 -1.70 8.28 -8.67
C TYR A 178 -3.06 7.63 -8.85
N LEU A 179 -4.11 8.44 -8.81
CA LEU A 179 -5.51 8.07 -8.97
C LEU A 179 -6.07 8.71 -10.24
N GLY A 180 -6.71 7.92 -11.11
CA GLY A 180 -7.39 8.43 -12.31
C GLY A 180 -6.49 8.60 -13.54
N GLY A 181 -6.98 9.32 -14.57
CA GLY A 181 -6.29 9.47 -15.86
C GLY A 181 -6.59 8.39 -16.90
N TYR A 182 -7.83 7.87 -16.93
CA TYR A 182 -8.19 6.65 -17.67
C TYR A 182 -7.86 6.73 -19.15
N ASP A 183 -8.25 7.82 -19.80
CA ASP A 183 -8.03 8.01 -21.24
C ASP A 183 -6.54 8.00 -21.58
N SER A 184 -5.72 8.70 -20.79
CA SER A 184 -4.26 8.71 -20.96
C SER A 184 -3.64 7.33 -20.72
N ALA A 185 -4.16 6.58 -19.74
CA ALA A 185 -3.69 5.22 -19.45
C ALA A 185 -4.04 4.25 -20.60
N CYS A 186 -5.24 4.36 -21.18
CA CYS A 186 -5.66 3.60 -22.36
C CYS A 186 -4.74 3.87 -23.55
N GLU A 187 -4.44 5.14 -23.84
CA GLU A 187 -3.54 5.54 -24.92
C GLU A 187 -2.13 4.95 -24.71
N LEU A 188 -1.56 5.08 -23.51
CA LEU A 188 -0.22 4.58 -23.20
C LEU A 188 -0.11 3.06 -23.34
N VAL A 189 -1.09 2.31 -22.83
CA VAL A 189 -1.09 0.84 -22.93
C VAL A 189 -1.26 0.37 -24.37
N GLN A 190 -2.06 1.07 -25.19
CA GLN A 190 -2.28 0.69 -26.59
C GLN A 190 -1.10 1.07 -27.50
N GLN A 191 -0.49 2.24 -27.28
CA GLN A 191 0.56 2.78 -28.16
C GLN A 191 1.95 2.28 -27.79
N ASP A 192 2.21 2.09 -26.49
CA ASP A 192 3.52 1.75 -25.94
C ASP A 192 3.46 0.52 -25.03
N GLY A 193 2.81 -0.54 -25.50
CA GLY A 193 2.72 -1.83 -24.79
C GLY A 193 4.08 -2.50 -24.48
N SER A 194 5.20 -1.85 -24.84
CA SER A 194 6.57 -2.24 -24.47
C SER A 194 7.07 -1.58 -23.18
N THR A 195 6.56 -0.40 -22.83
CA THR A 195 6.96 0.32 -21.61
C THR A 195 5.83 0.55 -20.61
N CYS A 196 4.58 0.38 -21.03
CA CYS A 196 3.39 0.52 -20.19
C CYS A 196 2.53 -0.72 -20.29
N HIS A 197 2.45 -1.47 -19.19
CA HIS A 197 1.69 -2.71 -19.13
C HIS A 197 0.39 -2.50 -18.34
N ALA A 198 -0.65 -3.24 -18.74
CA ALA A 198 -1.97 -3.11 -18.13
C ALA A 198 -1.97 -3.51 -16.64
N ASP A 199 -1.10 -4.43 -16.24
CA ASP A 199 -0.93 -4.91 -14.86
C ASP A 199 -0.34 -3.87 -13.88
N GLU A 200 0.25 -2.78 -14.40
CA GLU A 200 0.66 -1.60 -13.62
C GLU A 200 -0.54 -0.81 -13.05
N PHE A 201 -1.76 -1.13 -13.48
CA PHE A 201 -3.00 -0.45 -13.10
C PHE A 201 -3.92 -1.38 -12.30
N LYS A 202 -4.46 -0.84 -11.21
CA LYS A 202 -5.35 -1.57 -10.30
C LYS A 202 -6.70 -0.89 -10.21
N PHE A 203 -7.77 -1.62 -10.50
CA PHE A 203 -9.13 -1.09 -10.64
C PHE A 203 -10.00 -1.44 -9.44
N PHE A 204 -10.78 -0.48 -8.97
CA PHE A 204 -11.63 -0.60 -7.80
C PHE A 204 -13.04 -0.13 -8.12
N ALA A 205 -14.02 -1.00 -7.94
CA ALA A 205 -15.42 -0.60 -7.92
C ALA A 205 -15.77 -0.08 -6.53
N ARG A 206 -16.50 1.04 -6.47
CA ARG A 206 -16.90 1.69 -5.22
C ARG A 206 -15.72 2.14 -4.37
N TYR A 207 -16.00 2.75 -3.23
CA TYR A 207 -15.03 3.25 -2.27
C TYR A 207 -15.59 3.16 -0.83
N CYS A 208 -14.71 3.33 0.15
CA CYS A 208 -15.05 3.49 1.56
C CYS A 208 -15.16 4.97 1.89
N GLY A 209 -16.26 5.36 2.54
CA GLY A 209 -16.48 6.74 2.98
C GLY A 209 -16.61 6.83 4.49
N TRP A 210 -16.02 7.88 5.06
CA TRP A 210 -16.18 8.23 6.46
C TRP A 210 -16.75 9.64 6.58
N ALA A 211 -17.74 9.80 7.45
CA ALA A 211 -18.25 11.11 7.84
C ALA A 211 -17.16 11.93 8.57
N PRO A 212 -17.31 13.26 8.69
CA PRO A 212 -16.41 14.11 9.48
C PRO A 212 -16.10 13.53 10.87
N GLY A 213 -14.81 13.33 11.19
CA GLY A 213 -14.35 12.83 12.48
C GLY A 213 -14.58 11.32 12.75
N GLN A 214 -15.25 10.61 11.83
CA GLN A 214 -15.57 9.20 12.04
C GLN A 214 -14.32 8.32 11.98
N LEU A 215 -13.45 8.55 10.99
CA LEU A 215 -12.24 7.73 10.82
C LEU A 215 -11.31 7.86 12.03
N GLU A 216 -11.13 9.07 12.53
CA GLU A 216 -10.34 9.38 13.72
C GLU A 216 -10.91 8.66 14.94
N SER A 217 -12.23 8.71 15.15
CA SER A 217 -12.89 8.00 16.24
C SER A 217 -12.75 6.48 16.13
N GLU A 218 -12.81 5.93 14.92
CA GLU A 218 -12.58 4.50 14.68
C GLU A 218 -11.13 4.10 14.95
N CYS A 219 -10.16 4.94 14.60
CA CYS A 219 -8.75 4.73 14.95
C CYS A 219 -8.51 4.79 16.47
N GLU A 220 -9.09 5.76 17.17
CA GLU A 220 -9.01 5.87 18.64
C GLU A 220 -9.59 4.65 19.36
N ARG A 221 -10.60 4.02 18.76
CA ARG A 221 -11.25 2.81 19.26
C ARG A 221 -10.50 1.53 18.90
N GLY A 222 -9.41 1.60 18.14
CA GLY A 222 -8.65 0.45 17.69
C GLY A 222 -9.33 -0.37 16.59
N VAL A 223 -10.29 0.21 15.87
CA VAL A 223 -10.94 -0.46 14.72
C VAL A 223 -10.01 -0.49 13.51
N TRP A 224 -9.32 0.63 13.28
CA TRP A 224 -8.33 0.80 12.23
C TRP A 224 -6.99 1.22 12.80
N PHE A 225 -5.91 0.62 12.31
CA PHE A 225 -4.55 1.05 12.58
C PHE A 225 -4.02 1.85 11.38
N PRO A 226 -3.80 3.17 11.53
CA PRO A 226 -3.13 3.97 10.51
C PRO A 226 -1.68 3.51 10.33
N VAL A 227 -1.28 3.27 9.08
CA VAL A 227 0.05 2.78 8.73
C VAL A 227 0.63 3.62 7.60
N ALA A 228 1.83 4.16 7.80
CA ALA A 228 2.63 4.64 6.69
C ALA A 228 3.37 3.46 6.06
N ALA A 229 3.37 3.41 4.74
CA ALA A 229 3.85 2.26 3.98
C ALA A 229 4.49 2.68 2.66
N ALA A 230 5.40 1.84 2.18
CA ALA A 230 5.98 1.95 0.85
C ALA A 230 4.89 1.80 -0.24
N LYS A 231 5.04 2.49 -1.37
CA LYS A 231 4.03 2.51 -2.44
C LYS A 231 3.75 1.12 -3.05
N GLU A 232 4.74 0.23 -3.00
CA GLU A 232 4.67 -1.15 -3.46
C GLU A 232 3.57 -1.92 -2.75
N LEU A 233 3.33 -1.62 -1.46
CA LEU A 233 2.27 -2.23 -0.66
C LEU A 233 0.87 -1.75 -1.10
N SER A 234 0.78 -0.57 -1.72
CA SER A 234 -0.46 -0.01 -2.25
C SER A 234 -0.77 -0.51 -3.66
N LEU A 235 0.28 -0.62 -4.49
CA LEU A 235 0.15 -0.87 -5.93
C LEU A 235 0.23 -2.34 -6.33
N LYS A 236 0.83 -3.23 -5.52
CA LYS A 236 0.96 -4.64 -5.89
C LYS A 236 -0.40 -5.32 -6.09
N GLN A 237 -0.46 -6.23 -7.05
CA GLN A 237 -1.61 -7.11 -7.20
C GLN A 237 -1.62 -8.13 -6.05
N VAL A 238 -2.79 -8.41 -5.47
CA VAL A 238 -2.87 -9.38 -4.34
C VAL A 238 -3.23 -10.79 -4.80
N ILE A 239 -3.70 -10.91 -6.04
CA ILE A 239 -4.04 -12.19 -6.66
C ILE A 239 -2.73 -12.99 -6.77
N GLN A 240 -2.74 -14.22 -6.26
CA GLN A 240 -1.58 -15.13 -6.18
C GLN A 240 -0.49 -14.77 -5.17
N LEU A 241 -0.67 -13.77 -4.30
CA LEU A 241 0.31 -13.55 -3.23
C LEU A 241 0.32 -14.74 -2.26
N PRO A 242 1.50 -15.35 -1.99
CA PRO A 242 1.62 -16.44 -1.02
C PRO A 242 1.21 -15.99 0.39
N LYS A 243 1.61 -14.77 0.76
CA LYS A 243 1.26 -14.14 2.04
C LYS A 243 0.17 -13.08 1.80
N PRO A 244 -1.00 -13.16 2.47
CA PRO A 244 -2.02 -12.13 2.34
C PRO A 244 -1.51 -10.74 2.70
N LEU A 245 -1.93 -9.71 1.95
CA LEU A 245 -1.43 -8.34 2.11
C LEU A 245 -1.59 -7.80 3.55
N TRP A 246 -2.70 -8.13 4.22
CA TRP A 246 -2.94 -7.73 5.60
C TRP A 246 -1.89 -8.34 6.55
N ARG A 247 -1.57 -9.63 6.39
CA ARG A 247 -0.54 -10.32 7.18
C ARG A 247 0.83 -9.70 6.94
N GLU A 248 1.18 -9.47 5.68
CA GLU A 248 2.47 -8.86 5.30
C GLU A 248 2.65 -7.48 5.96
N ILE A 249 1.67 -6.58 5.83
CA ILE A 249 1.75 -5.24 6.41
C ILE A 249 1.82 -5.29 7.94
N SER A 250 1.04 -6.16 8.57
CA SER A 250 1.04 -6.33 10.02
C SER A 250 2.40 -6.82 10.54
N GLU A 251 3.02 -7.79 9.87
CA GLU A 251 4.35 -8.28 10.20
C GLU A 251 5.44 -7.22 9.93
N LEU A 252 5.32 -6.45 8.85
CA LEU A 252 6.21 -5.32 8.56
C LEU A 252 6.13 -4.24 9.64
N CYS A 253 4.93 -3.90 10.13
CA CYS A 253 4.80 -2.92 11.21
C CYS A 253 5.45 -3.41 12.52
N GLY A 254 5.38 -4.71 12.81
CA GLY A 254 5.80 -5.26 14.08
C GLY A 254 4.80 -4.95 15.22
N GLY A 255 5.22 -5.23 16.45
CA GLY A 255 4.48 -4.84 17.65
C GLY A 255 3.10 -5.50 17.75
N GLU A 256 2.07 -4.71 18.10
CA GLU A 256 0.71 -5.19 18.29
C GLU A 256 0.11 -5.80 17.01
N LEU A 257 0.32 -5.17 15.85
CA LEU A 257 -0.18 -5.67 14.58
C LEU A 257 0.43 -7.02 14.21
N GLU A 258 1.74 -7.18 14.40
CA GLU A 258 2.41 -8.47 14.15
C GLU A 258 1.89 -9.55 15.10
N GLU A 259 1.69 -9.24 16.38
CA GLU A 259 1.11 -10.19 17.32
C GLU A 259 -0.32 -10.59 16.96
N MET A 260 -1.12 -9.63 16.49
CA MET A 260 -2.47 -9.87 16.00
C MET A 260 -2.46 -10.80 14.78
N ALA A 261 -1.59 -10.53 13.80
CA ALA A 261 -1.46 -11.37 12.61
C ALA A 261 -0.99 -12.77 12.95
N ARG A 262 -0.01 -12.90 13.85
CA ARG A 262 0.49 -14.19 14.30
C ARG A 262 -0.61 -15.03 14.93
N LYS A 263 -1.41 -14.44 15.84
CA LYS A 263 -2.54 -15.13 16.47
C LYS A 263 -3.58 -15.56 15.43
N ALA A 264 -3.96 -14.67 14.51
CA ALA A 264 -4.95 -14.98 13.48
C ALA A 264 -4.53 -16.19 12.63
N TYR A 265 -3.30 -16.19 12.10
CA TYR A 265 -2.85 -17.24 11.18
C TYR A 265 -2.38 -18.53 11.87
N GLN A 266 -1.91 -18.48 13.13
CA GLN A 266 -1.67 -19.70 13.92
C GLN A 266 -2.96 -20.48 14.16
N THR A 267 -4.08 -19.80 14.42
CA THR A 267 -5.39 -20.44 14.56
C THR A 267 -5.82 -21.11 13.26
N TYR A 268 -5.66 -20.44 12.11
CA TYR A 268 -5.99 -21.01 10.80
C TYR A 268 -5.17 -22.26 10.47
N GLU A 269 -3.86 -22.24 10.71
CA GLU A 269 -2.97 -23.39 10.45
C GLU A 269 -3.34 -24.58 11.35
N ALA A 270 -3.71 -24.32 12.61
CA ALA A 270 -4.17 -25.37 13.52
C ALA A 270 -5.53 -25.96 13.10
N GLU A 271 -6.48 -25.13 12.67
CA GLU A 271 -7.80 -25.57 12.18
C GLU A 271 -7.70 -26.37 10.87
N GLN A 272 -6.83 -25.97 9.94
CA GLN A 272 -6.60 -26.73 8.71
C GLN A 272 -5.92 -28.08 8.98
N THR A 273 -4.93 -28.12 9.87
CA THR A 273 -4.27 -29.38 10.27
C THR A 273 -5.29 -30.34 10.89
N PHE A 274 -6.13 -29.85 11.79
CA PHE A 274 -7.19 -30.65 12.41
C PHE A 274 -8.26 -31.12 11.42
N SER A 275 -8.56 -30.33 10.38
CA SER A 275 -9.51 -30.73 9.34
C SER A 275 -8.95 -31.82 8.41
N LEU A 276 -7.65 -31.79 8.10
CA LEU A 276 -7.01 -32.79 7.25
C LEU A 276 -6.84 -34.13 7.98
N ASP A 277 -6.42 -34.09 9.25
CA ASP A 277 -6.27 -35.30 10.07
C ASP A 277 -7.60 -36.06 10.27
N ASN A 278 -8.74 -35.35 10.27
CA ASN A 278 -10.06 -35.97 10.37
C ASN A 278 -10.57 -36.58 9.06
N LEU A 279 -10.12 -36.08 7.90
CA LEU A 279 -10.46 -36.67 6.60
C LEU A 279 -9.71 -37.99 6.39
N ASP A 280 -8.44 -38.06 6.78
CA ASP A 280 -7.62 -39.27 6.72
C ASP A 280 -8.08 -40.35 7.71
N ALA A 281 -8.76 -39.97 8.80
CA ALA A 281 -9.34 -40.90 9.78
C ALA A 281 -10.64 -41.54 9.28
N ASP A 282 -11.46 -40.80 8.51
CA ASP A 282 -12.73 -41.30 7.98
C ASP A 282 -12.52 -42.25 6.78
N GLU A 283 -11.50 -42.00 5.94
CA GLU A 283 -11.13 -42.94 4.84
C GLU A 283 -10.61 -44.29 5.37
N ARG A 284 -10.02 -44.32 6.57
CA ARG A 284 -9.60 -45.57 7.23
C ARG A 284 -10.73 -46.32 7.92
N ALA A 285 -11.87 -45.69 8.16
CA ALA A 285 -13.04 -46.30 8.80
C ALA A 285 -14.02 -46.94 7.79
N THR A 286 -13.85 -46.69 6.49
CA THR A 286 -14.69 -47.27 5.42
C THR A 286 -14.15 -48.53 4.78
N ASP A 287 -12.99 -49.02 5.21
CA ASP A 287 -12.29 -50.21 4.67
C ASP A 287 -12.27 -51.42 5.64
N GLU A 288 -13.12 -51.43 6.69
CA GLU A 288 -13.41 -52.60 7.54
C GLU A 288 -14.85 -53.10 7.36
#